data_AF-A0AA36N334-F1
#
_entry.id   AF-A0AA36N334-F1
#
_cell.length_a   1.000
_cell.length_b   1.000
_cell.length_c   1.000
_cell.angle_alpha   90.00
_cell.angle_beta   90.00
_cell.angle_gamma   90.00
#
_symmetry.space_group_name_H-M   'P 1'
#
loop_
_entity.id
_entity.type
_entity.pdbx_description
1 polymer ?
#
loop_
_entity_poly.entity_id
_entity_poly.type
_entity_poly.pdbx_seq_one_letter_code
_entity_poly.pdbx_strand_id
1 'polypeptide(L)'
;MPTPLAPLEPLDLQRDILDLREELQMSLRRLEARLRRLETRGLEDDNGDERVEMKVEEKLQPDHRGAELEAEDVISKQTMQQSDHLSEQAAFTIIISTDDFRGIPFWHQINYAKRWRISMAHDYQYLDMAGRSLVSRVCAMDGALILSTTQASLVEQINSFLGLQEGEFEVPFFQPGLLLCMLCILFWSLCVYKEYRNIWLGLEVVWQIPRSDQSIFRDNTLRSICKVRFKALLFTYLARAAIATLLLGAGIQWLAGTTSITELMLNCVALNAILDIDEFLFAGFTPISIQLAVQNLKPVKMKYSRRRSQLESFGLLILLIGTLLLPYFLLLQPLAESMIAVKTELCGGNQTFVVGLNSETQQAIALVTKTGFDAPNLTITELAVDRHTFDTRSKEPYPYLLYFAANALAFDQNLKRDMTAEVTQWGLCIETEVLQPSGPLYGDPVIQPLVKLMLRNAAVSLGVVDVDAIGCADLQFLCSLPDARLLRMVCGSTCGCNNPYASAWHKVPSQGCMPACLQYATAQLAASTCEDRIVAEEWELSWNIYSDAMSAFYSTEFSTSTVYESLLNLSITMKSTGCSALKNPNFESEIMTRTRWCEGHPGLFRPLAGQCPVSCGCVGASPLPVYCPISCANVTSP
;
A
#
# COMPACT_ATOMS: atom_id res chain seq x y z
N MET A 1 16.15 -24.37 -18.01
CA MET A 1 16.83 -23.06 -17.92
C MET A 1 15.99 -22.07 -18.71
N PRO A 2 15.36 -21.08 -18.07
CA PRO A 2 14.64 -20.04 -18.79
C PRO A 2 15.64 -19.00 -19.32
N THR A 3 15.36 -18.52 -20.53
CA THR A 3 16.10 -17.48 -21.25
C THR A 3 16.17 -16.18 -20.43
N PRO A 4 17.30 -15.45 -20.46
CA PRO A 4 17.40 -14.15 -19.80
C PRO A 4 16.44 -13.16 -20.45
N LEU A 5 15.54 -12.59 -19.65
CA LEU A 5 14.66 -11.49 -20.03
C LEU A 5 15.51 -10.29 -20.43
N ALA A 6 15.22 -9.72 -21.60
CA ALA A 6 15.85 -8.51 -22.11
C ALA A 6 15.64 -7.33 -21.12
N PRO A 7 16.61 -6.43 -21.00
CA PRO A 7 16.48 -5.25 -20.15
C PRO A 7 15.31 -4.39 -20.66
N LEU A 8 14.33 -4.15 -19.79
CA LEU A 8 13.27 -3.18 -20.01
C LEU A 8 13.92 -1.79 -20.12
N GLU A 9 13.84 -1.18 -21.30
CA GLU A 9 14.17 0.23 -21.47
C GLU A 9 13.31 1.07 -20.52
N PRO A 10 13.89 2.06 -19.82
CA PRO A 10 13.13 2.94 -18.96
C PRO A 10 12.11 3.69 -19.83
N LEU A 11 10.83 3.42 -19.58
CA LEU A 11 9.72 4.18 -20.12
C LEU A 11 9.92 5.65 -19.75
N ASP A 12 10.29 6.46 -20.75
CA ASP A 12 10.55 7.89 -20.66
C ASP A 12 9.22 8.65 -20.52
N LEU A 13 8.47 8.34 -19.45
CA LEU A 13 7.14 8.88 -19.12
C LEU A 13 7.12 10.41 -19.14
N GLN A 14 8.28 11.02 -18.87
CA GLN A 14 8.45 12.47 -18.88
C GLN A 14 8.41 13.06 -20.29
N ARG A 15 8.84 12.31 -21.31
CA ARG A 15 8.73 12.68 -22.72
C ARG A 15 7.30 12.57 -23.24
N ASP A 16 6.61 11.49 -22.87
CA ASP A 16 5.21 11.28 -23.25
C ASP A 16 4.29 12.36 -22.65
N ILE A 17 4.55 12.80 -21.41
CA ILE A 17 3.82 13.90 -20.76
C ILE A 17 4.08 15.25 -21.47
N LEU A 18 5.31 15.48 -21.95
CA LEU A 18 5.67 16.69 -22.70
C LEU A 18 4.98 16.75 -24.06
N ASP A 19 4.95 15.62 -24.78
CA ASP A 19 4.27 15.52 -26.08
C ASP A 19 2.75 15.70 -25.93
N LEU A 20 2.13 15.12 -24.89
CA LEU A 20 0.70 15.31 -24.61
C LEU A 20 0.36 16.78 -24.28
N ARG A 21 1.25 17.48 -23.59
CA ARG A 21 1.09 18.90 -23.24
C ARG A 21 1.17 19.80 -24.48
N GLU A 22 2.09 19.52 -25.40
CA GLU A 22 2.23 20.23 -26.68
C GLU A 22 0.97 20.04 -27.55
N GLU A 23 0.44 18.82 -27.62
CA GLU A 23 -0.75 18.49 -28.41
C GLU A 23 -2.02 19.19 -27.86
N LEU A 24 -2.15 19.27 -26.53
CA LEU A 24 -3.25 19.97 -25.88
C LEU A 24 -3.18 21.49 -26.12
N GLN A 25 -1.97 22.08 -26.03
CA GLN A 25 -1.76 23.49 -26.32
C GLN A 25 -2.06 23.83 -27.79
N MET A 26 -1.68 22.95 -28.72
CA MET A 26 -1.97 23.14 -30.15
C MET A 26 -3.48 23.11 -30.41
N SER A 27 -4.20 22.19 -29.73
CA SER A 27 -5.66 22.08 -29.82
C SER A 27 -6.37 23.31 -29.26
N LEU A 28 -5.88 23.85 -28.14
CA LEU A 28 -6.42 25.07 -27.54
C LEU A 28 -6.26 26.29 -28.47
N ARG A 29 -5.09 26.46 -29.09
CA ARG A 29 -4.83 27.55 -30.06
C ARG A 29 -5.72 27.44 -31.30
N ARG A 30 -6.01 26.21 -31.78
CA ARG A 30 -6.95 25.99 -32.89
C ARG A 30 -8.37 26.41 -32.53
N LEU A 31 -8.78 26.16 -31.28
CA LEU A 31 -10.10 26.55 -30.78
C LEU A 31 -10.23 28.07 -30.65
N GLU A 32 -9.24 28.74 -30.06
CA GLU A 32 -9.20 30.21 -29.97
C GLU A 32 -9.23 30.88 -31.35
N ALA A 33 -8.51 30.31 -32.34
CA ALA A 33 -8.53 30.82 -33.71
C ALA A 33 -9.87 30.60 -34.43
N ARG A 34 -10.67 29.61 -34.01
CA ARG A 34 -12.05 29.44 -34.49
C ARG A 34 -13.00 30.44 -33.83
N LEU A 35 -12.85 30.66 -32.52
CA LEU A 35 -13.64 31.62 -31.75
C LEU A 35 -13.45 33.06 -32.27
N ARG A 36 -12.21 33.49 -32.52
CA ARG A 36 -11.94 34.82 -33.13
C ARG A 36 -12.52 34.97 -34.53
N ARG A 37 -12.60 33.88 -35.30
CA ARG A 37 -13.24 33.90 -36.64
C ARG A 37 -14.77 34.03 -36.56
N LEU A 38 -15.39 33.52 -35.50
CA LEU A 38 -16.82 33.71 -35.25
C LEU A 38 -17.12 35.10 -34.72
N GLU A 39 -16.24 35.64 -33.86
CA GLU A 39 -16.38 36.98 -33.29
C GLU A 39 -16.20 38.08 -34.36
N THR A 40 -15.29 37.88 -35.32
CA THR A 40 -15.14 38.79 -36.47
C THR A 40 -16.30 38.71 -37.45
N ARG A 41 -16.89 37.53 -37.67
CA ARG A 41 -18.11 37.39 -38.48
C ARG A 41 -19.35 37.97 -37.80
N GLY A 42 -19.43 37.93 -36.47
CA GLY A 42 -20.55 38.52 -35.72
C GLY A 42 -20.54 40.04 -35.65
N LEU A 43 -19.41 40.69 -35.96
CA LEU A 43 -19.27 42.15 -35.91
C LEU A 43 -19.37 42.83 -37.29
N GLU A 44 -19.27 42.10 -38.40
CA GLU A 44 -19.46 42.64 -39.75
C GLU A 44 -20.93 42.67 -40.20
N ASP A 45 -21.85 41.98 -39.53
CA ASP A 45 -23.27 41.90 -39.91
C ASP A 45 -24.16 43.02 -39.32
N ASP A 46 -23.62 43.98 -38.55
CA ASP A 46 -24.41 45.04 -37.90
C ASP A 46 -24.23 46.45 -38.50
N ASN A 47 -23.56 46.56 -39.67
CA ASN A 47 -23.37 47.87 -40.30
C ASN A 47 -23.29 47.79 -41.84
N GLY A 48 -24.44 47.63 -42.50
CA GLY A 48 -24.49 47.55 -43.96
C GLY A 48 -25.88 47.66 -44.54
N ASP A 49 -26.34 48.90 -44.68
CA ASP A 49 -27.42 49.29 -45.59
C ASP A 49 -27.04 48.89 -47.02
N GLU A 50 -27.50 47.74 -47.51
CA GLU A 50 -27.46 47.44 -48.94
C GLU A 50 -28.73 46.73 -49.41
N ARG A 51 -29.61 47.56 -49.94
CA ARG A 51 -30.75 47.22 -50.78
C ARG A 51 -30.28 46.47 -52.04
N VAL A 52 -30.18 45.15 -51.98
CA VAL A 52 -30.08 44.29 -53.17
C VAL A 52 -31.48 43.78 -53.54
N GLU A 53 -32.11 44.48 -54.49
CA GLU A 53 -33.26 43.97 -55.24
C GLU A 53 -32.81 42.76 -56.08
N MET A 54 -33.04 41.55 -55.57
CA MET A 54 -33.00 40.34 -56.37
C MET A 54 -34.40 40.10 -56.96
N LYS A 55 -34.63 40.66 -58.16
CA LYS A 55 -35.78 40.30 -59.02
C LYS A 55 -35.60 38.86 -59.49
N VAL A 56 -36.27 37.93 -58.81
CA VAL A 56 -36.61 36.61 -59.37
C VAL A 56 -38.11 36.63 -59.64
N GLU A 57 -38.47 37.14 -60.82
CA GLU A 57 -39.77 36.85 -61.43
C GLU A 57 -39.66 35.48 -62.09
N GLU A 58 -40.14 34.44 -61.41
CA GLU A 58 -40.68 33.26 -62.09
C GLU A 58 -41.99 32.87 -61.41
N LYS A 59 -43.09 33.27 -62.04
CA LYS A 59 -44.46 32.87 -61.70
C LYS A 59 -44.61 31.36 -61.97
N LEU A 60 -44.29 30.54 -60.96
CA LEU A 60 -44.88 29.22 -60.83
C LEU A 60 -45.97 29.32 -59.77
N GLN A 61 -47.24 29.31 -60.18
CA GLN A 61 -48.35 29.11 -59.26
C GLN A 61 -48.15 27.74 -58.60
N PRO A 62 -47.93 27.67 -57.27
CA PRO A 62 -47.84 26.39 -56.60
C PRO A 62 -49.22 25.74 -56.67
N ASP A 63 -49.29 24.58 -57.32
CA ASP A 63 -50.43 23.70 -57.22
C ASP A 63 -50.66 23.42 -55.72
N HIS A 64 -51.77 23.93 -55.18
CA HIS A 64 -52.08 23.86 -53.75
C HIS A 64 -52.13 22.43 -53.22
N ARG A 65 -52.21 21.40 -54.09
CA ARG A 65 -52.13 19.99 -53.69
C ARG A 65 -50.71 19.51 -53.35
N GLY A 66 -49.66 20.13 -53.91
CA GLY A 66 -48.27 19.75 -53.63
C GLY A 66 -47.82 20.10 -52.21
N ALA A 67 -48.20 21.29 -51.73
CA ALA A 67 -47.86 21.75 -50.38
C ALA A 67 -48.57 20.95 -49.26
N GLU A 68 -49.74 20.36 -49.56
CA GLU A 68 -50.48 19.53 -48.60
C GLU A 68 -49.81 18.16 -48.44
N LEU A 69 -49.32 17.55 -49.53
CA LEU A 69 -48.53 16.31 -49.51
C LEU A 69 -47.17 16.48 -48.81
N GLU A 70 -46.47 17.60 -49.02
CA GLU A 70 -45.20 17.88 -48.33
C GLU A 70 -45.38 18.05 -46.82
N ALA A 71 -46.46 18.69 -46.36
CA ALA A 71 -46.73 18.86 -44.94
C ALA A 71 -47.02 17.52 -44.22
N GLU A 72 -47.69 16.57 -44.89
CA GLU A 72 -47.90 15.23 -44.34
C GLU A 72 -46.59 14.44 -44.22
N ASP A 73 -45.71 14.57 -45.21
CA ASP A 73 -44.40 13.92 -45.21
C ASP A 73 -43.47 14.47 -44.11
N VAL A 74 -43.49 15.79 -43.87
CA VAL A 74 -42.70 16.43 -42.81
C VAL A 74 -43.11 15.92 -41.42
N ILE A 75 -44.41 15.82 -41.12
CA ILE A 75 -44.88 15.35 -39.80
C ILE A 75 -44.55 13.87 -39.60
N SER A 76 -44.67 13.05 -40.64
CA SER A 76 -44.30 11.63 -40.60
C SER A 76 -42.80 11.45 -40.33
N LYS A 77 -41.95 12.18 -41.06
CA LYS A 77 -40.49 12.17 -40.87
C LYS A 77 -40.09 12.66 -39.48
N GLN A 78 -40.78 13.67 -38.95
CA GLN A 78 -40.53 14.16 -37.59
C GLN A 78 -40.88 13.12 -36.53
N THR A 79 -41.98 12.37 -36.69
CA THR A 79 -42.32 11.26 -35.75
C THR A 79 -41.33 10.10 -35.82
N MET A 80 -40.82 9.76 -37.01
CA MET A 80 -39.83 8.71 -37.20
C MET A 80 -38.48 9.10 -36.59
N GLN A 81 -38.06 10.35 -36.78
CA GLN A 81 -36.82 10.84 -36.17
C GLN A 81 -36.90 10.89 -34.64
N GLN A 82 -38.08 11.16 -34.09
CA GLN A 82 -38.30 11.14 -32.65
C GLN A 82 -38.27 9.73 -32.06
N SER A 83 -38.57 8.68 -32.85
CA SER A 83 -38.39 7.29 -32.40
C SER A 83 -36.92 6.85 -32.36
N ASP A 84 -36.08 7.34 -33.28
CA ASP A 84 -34.65 7.03 -33.27
C ASP A 84 -33.97 7.61 -32.01
N HIS A 85 -34.33 8.84 -31.65
CA HIS A 85 -33.90 9.53 -30.44
C HIS A 85 -34.26 8.76 -29.15
N LEU A 86 -35.50 8.27 -29.06
CA LEU A 86 -35.95 7.42 -27.95
C LEU A 86 -35.14 6.12 -27.85
N SER A 87 -34.79 5.52 -28.99
CA SER A 87 -34.06 4.24 -29.03
C SER A 87 -32.64 4.38 -28.49
N GLU A 88 -31.97 5.48 -28.79
CA GLU A 88 -30.62 5.75 -28.35
C GLU A 88 -30.55 6.07 -26.86
N GLN A 89 -31.41 6.98 -26.39
CA GLN A 89 -31.47 7.30 -24.96
C GLN A 89 -31.85 6.07 -24.12
N ALA A 90 -32.71 5.19 -24.66
CA ALA A 90 -33.00 3.89 -24.04
C ALA A 90 -31.75 2.99 -24.01
N ALA A 91 -30.97 2.93 -25.09
CA ALA A 91 -29.74 2.14 -25.14
C ALA A 91 -28.71 2.61 -24.10
N PHE A 92 -28.47 3.92 -23.99
CA PHE A 92 -27.59 4.46 -22.96
C PHE A 92 -28.10 4.19 -21.55
N THR A 93 -29.41 4.35 -21.32
CA THR A 93 -30.03 4.04 -20.03
C THR A 93 -29.81 2.57 -19.66
N ILE A 94 -29.98 1.65 -20.62
CA ILE A 94 -29.73 0.22 -20.41
C ILE A 94 -28.26 -0.03 -20.07
N ILE A 95 -27.32 0.53 -20.85
CA ILE A 95 -25.87 0.38 -20.64
C ILE A 95 -25.46 0.86 -19.25
N ILE A 96 -25.84 2.09 -18.88
CA ILE A 96 -25.49 2.68 -17.57
C ILE A 96 -26.14 1.90 -16.41
N SER A 97 -27.29 1.27 -16.65
CA SER A 97 -27.98 0.45 -15.64
C SER A 97 -27.45 -0.98 -15.52
N THR A 98 -26.50 -1.41 -16.36
CA THR A 98 -25.89 -2.74 -16.24
C THR A 98 -24.93 -2.82 -15.06
N ASP A 99 -24.85 -3.99 -14.43
CA ASP A 99 -23.93 -4.21 -13.30
C ASP A 99 -22.47 -4.17 -13.75
N ASP A 100 -22.17 -4.54 -14.99
CA ASP A 100 -20.83 -4.44 -15.58
C ASP A 100 -20.33 -3.00 -15.61
N PHE A 101 -21.22 -2.04 -15.92
CA PHE A 101 -20.86 -0.62 -15.97
C PHE A 101 -20.85 0.02 -14.58
N ARG A 102 -21.78 -0.36 -13.69
CA ARG A 102 -21.83 0.14 -12.30
C ARG A 102 -20.70 -0.42 -11.42
N GLY A 103 -20.12 -1.54 -11.83
CA GLY A 103 -19.12 -2.26 -11.06
C GLY A 103 -19.71 -3.02 -9.87
N ILE A 104 -18.83 -3.71 -9.15
CA ILE A 104 -19.21 -4.48 -7.97
C ILE A 104 -19.55 -3.49 -6.84
N PRO A 105 -20.69 -3.67 -6.13
CA PRO A 105 -21.02 -2.82 -4.98
C PRO A 105 -19.87 -2.75 -3.96
N PHE A 106 -19.59 -1.54 -3.49
CA PHE A 106 -18.41 -1.28 -2.65
C PHE A 106 -18.37 -2.13 -1.37
N TRP A 107 -19.51 -2.52 -0.80
CA TRP A 107 -19.57 -3.36 0.40
C TRP A 107 -18.86 -4.72 0.26
N HIS A 108 -18.68 -5.24 -0.97
CA HIS A 108 -17.90 -6.46 -1.19
C HIS A 108 -16.43 -6.28 -0.80
N GLN A 109 -15.90 -5.05 -0.85
CA GLN A 109 -14.54 -4.71 -0.42
C GLN A 109 -14.29 -5.02 1.06
N ILE A 110 -15.33 -5.06 1.90
CA ILE A 110 -15.21 -5.41 3.32
C ILE A 110 -14.67 -6.85 3.46
N ASN A 111 -15.21 -7.79 2.69
CA ASN A 111 -14.76 -9.18 2.74
C ASN A 111 -13.36 -9.37 2.14
N TYR A 112 -13.02 -8.61 1.10
CA TYR A 112 -11.67 -8.61 0.53
C TYR A 112 -10.64 -8.04 1.51
N ALA A 113 -10.95 -6.91 2.15
CA ALA A 113 -10.15 -6.30 3.21
C ALA A 113 -9.92 -7.27 4.38
N LYS A 114 -10.99 -7.88 4.88
CA LYS A 114 -10.92 -8.88 5.95
C LYS A 114 -10.07 -10.09 5.59
N ARG A 115 -10.25 -10.64 4.39
CA ARG A 115 -9.45 -11.79 3.92
C ARG A 115 -7.98 -11.41 3.84
N TRP A 116 -7.66 -10.29 3.20
CA TRP A 116 -6.30 -9.77 3.13
C TRP A 116 -5.69 -9.55 4.52
N ARG A 117 -6.47 -8.98 5.46
CA ARG A 117 -6.05 -8.74 6.84
C ARG A 117 -5.65 -10.03 7.56
N ILE A 118 -6.38 -11.12 7.33
CA ILE A 118 -6.10 -12.42 7.97
C ILE A 118 -4.98 -13.18 7.26
N SER A 119 -4.88 -13.09 5.93
CA SER A 119 -4.00 -13.95 5.15
C SER A 119 -2.63 -13.36 4.82
N MET A 120 -2.52 -12.04 4.64
CA MET A 120 -1.30 -11.41 4.10
C MET A 120 -0.78 -10.27 4.99
N ALA A 121 -1.66 -9.40 5.47
CA ALA A 121 -1.33 -8.22 6.27
C ALA A 121 -0.36 -8.48 7.46
N HIS A 122 -0.52 -9.63 8.11
CA HIS A 122 0.27 -10.05 9.26
C HIS A 122 1.22 -11.21 8.95
N ASP A 123 1.40 -11.64 7.70
CA ASP A 123 2.33 -12.71 7.40
C ASP A 123 3.78 -12.20 7.53
N TYR A 124 4.61 -12.92 8.29
CA TYR A 124 6.03 -12.58 8.50
C TYR A 124 6.82 -12.51 7.19
N GLN A 125 6.38 -13.18 6.12
CA GLN A 125 7.01 -13.11 4.80
C GLN A 125 6.99 -11.69 4.19
N TYR A 126 6.05 -10.85 4.62
CA TYR A 126 5.92 -9.47 4.17
C TYR A 126 6.37 -8.45 5.22
N LEU A 127 7.10 -8.90 6.24
CA LEU A 127 7.80 -8.01 7.17
C LEU A 127 8.83 -7.18 6.38
N ASP A 128 8.81 -5.86 6.54
CA ASP A 128 9.84 -5.03 5.92
C ASP A 128 11.18 -5.15 6.65
N MET A 129 12.22 -4.55 6.08
CA MET A 129 13.54 -4.56 6.71
C MET A 129 13.51 -3.84 8.07
N ALA A 130 12.71 -2.77 8.21
CA ALA A 130 12.46 -2.02 9.45
C ALA A 130 11.79 -2.83 10.57
N GLY A 131 11.33 -4.05 10.27
CA GLY A 131 10.60 -4.88 11.22
C GLY A 131 9.19 -4.34 11.48
N ARG A 132 8.55 -3.74 10.48
CA ARG A 132 7.16 -3.30 10.43
C ARG A 132 6.32 -4.30 9.64
N SER A 133 5.10 -4.51 10.11
CA SER A 133 4.14 -5.37 9.41
C SER A 133 3.66 -4.69 8.12
N LEU A 134 3.27 -5.49 7.12
CA LEU A 134 2.70 -4.98 5.88
C LEU A 134 1.48 -4.09 6.14
N VAL A 135 0.64 -4.45 7.11
CA VAL A 135 -0.54 -3.66 7.45
C VAL A 135 -0.24 -2.31 8.08
N SER A 136 0.75 -2.24 8.97
CA SER A 136 1.16 -0.96 9.55
C SER A 136 1.62 0.00 8.44
N ARG A 137 2.33 -0.52 7.42
CA ARG A 137 2.78 0.32 6.30
C ARG A 137 1.64 0.72 5.35
N VAL A 138 0.70 -0.18 5.04
CA VAL A 138 -0.51 0.16 4.25
C VAL A 138 -1.30 1.27 4.93
N CYS A 139 -1.49 1.17 6.25
CA CYS A 139 -2.28 2.14 7.01
C CYS A 139 -1.56 3.46 7.26
N ALA A 140 -0.23 3.46 7.25
CA ALA A 140 0.61 4.66 7.24
C ALA A 140 0.83 5.25 5.83
N MET A 141 0.10 4.76 4.81
CA MET A 141 0.18 5.22 3.42
C MET A 141 1.61 5.26 2.86
N ASP A 142 2.43 4.26 3.21
CA ASP A 142 3.83 4.20 2.78
C ASP A 142 3.93 4.01 1.25
N GLY A 143 4.40 5.06 0.57
CA GLY A 143 4.54 5.09 -0.89
C GLY A 143 5.61 4.15 -1.44
N ALA A 144 6.45 3.54 -0.59
CA ALA A 144 7.45 2.54 -1.00
C ALA A 144 6.89 1.11 -1.02
N LEU A 145 5.57 0.91 -0.88
CA LEU A 145 4.95 -0.41 -0.97
C LEU A 145 4.97 -0.95 -2.40
N ILE A 146 5.70 -2.05 -2.61
CA ILE A 146 5.64 -2.82 -3.86
C ILE A 146 4.45 -3.81 -3.82
N LEU A 147 4.13 -4.32 -2.63
CA LEU A 147 3.04 -5.26 -2.38
C LEU A 147 1.87 -4.53 -1.72
N SER A 148 0.64 -4.96 -2.00
CA SER A 148 -0.59 -4.37 -1.47
C SER A 148 -0.80 -2.88 -1.80
N THR A 149 -0.30 -2.45 -2.97
CA THR A 149 -0.53 -1.10 -3.51
C THR A 149 -2.02 -0.79 -3.66
N THR A 150 -2.83 -1.79 -3.99
CA THR A 150 -4.29 -1.64 -4.11
C THR A 150 -4.96 -1.39 -2.76
N GLN A 151 -4.49 -2.01 -1.67
CA GLN A 151 -5.00 -1.73 -0.33
C GLN A 151 -4.55 -0.34 0.16
N ALA A 152 -3.29 0.05 -0.11
CA ALA A 152 -2.79 1.38 0.24
C ALA A 152 -3.54 2.48 -0.51
N SER A 153 -3.74 2.35 -1.82
CA SER A 153 -4.51 3.31 -2.62
C SER A 153 -5.98 3.35 -2.21
N LEU A 154 -6.56 2.21 -1.83
CA LEU A 154 -7.93 2.16 -1.31
C LEU A 154 -8.06 2.92 0.02
N VAL A 155 -7.11 2.77 0.94
CA VAL A 155 -7.08 3.53 2.21
C VAL A 155 -6.89 5.02 1.95
N GLU A 156 -5.99 5.39 1.03
CA GLU A 156 -5.78 6.78 0.62
C GLU A 156 -7.05 7.39 -0.01
N GLN A 157 -7.73 6.66 -0.89
CA GLN A 157 -9.00 7.07 -1.49
C GLN A 157 -10.09 7.24 -0.41
N ILE A 158 -10.20 6.33 0.54
CA ILE A 158 -11.16 6.45 1.65
C ILE A 158 -10.84 7.68 2.51
N ASN A 159 -9.58 7.88 2.87
CA ASN A 159 -9.14 9.02 3.67
C ASN A 159 -9.41 10.34 2.97
N SER A 160 -9.06 10.45 1.70
CA SER A 160 -9.30 11.66 0.89
C SER A 160 -10.79 11.92 0.63
N PHE A 161 -11.60 10.88 0.37
CA PHE A 161 -13.03 11.01 0.12
C PHE A 161 -13.81 11.44 1.37
N LEU A 162 -13.50 10.84 2.52
CA LEU A 162 -14.16 11.15 3.80
C LEU A 162 -13.53 12.30 4.58
N GLY A 163 -12.33 12.73 4.20
CA GLY A 163 -11.57 13.76 4.93
C GLY A 163 -10.95 13.27 6.24
N LEU A 164 -10.59 11.98 6.32
CA LEU A 164 -10.01 11.35 7.52
C LEU A 164 -8.48 11.52 7.56
N GLN A 165 -7.91 11.68 8.76
CA GLN A 165 -6.48 11.46 8.99
C GLN A 165 -6.15 9.97 9.09
N GLU A 166 -4.86 9.61 9.02
CA GLU A 166 -4.36 8.22 9.02
C GLU A 166 -4.95 7.38 10.16
N GLY A 167 -4.89 7.88 11.39
CA GLY A 167 -5.37 7.16 12.60
C GLY A 167 -6.85 7.39 12.94
N GLU A 168 -7.57 8.21 12.19
CA GLU A 168 -8.96 8.56 12.52
C GLU A 168 -9.96 7.58 11.88
N PHE A 169 -10.90 7.09 12.68
CA PHE A 169 -12.01 6.24 12.21
C PHE A 169 -13.38 6.91 12.36
N GLU A 170 -13.43 8.07 13.00
CA GLU A 170 -14.65 8.86 13.14
C GLU A 170 -14.77 9.83 11.98
N VAL A 171 -15.95 9.84 11.35
CA VAL A 171 -16.16 10.70 10.19
C VAL A 171 -16.29 12.14 10.64
N PRO A 172 -15.48 13.07 10.10
CA PRO A 172 -15.68 14.47 10.37
C PRO A 172 -17.03 14.93 9.83
N PHE A 173 -17.52 16.04 10.38
CA PHE A 173 -18.71 16.71 9.84
C PHE A 173 -18.52 17.14 8.38
N PHE A 174 -17.29 17.52 7.99
CA PHE A 174 -16.97 17.94 6.63
C PHE A 174 -16.34 16.79 5.84
N GLN A 175 -17.11 16.24 4.89
CA GLN A 175 -16.70 15.13 4.03
C GLN A 175 -16.59 15.64 2.58
N PRO A 176 -15.39 15.95 2.07
CA PRO A 176 -15.22 16.65 0.80
C PRO A 176 -15.74 15.84 -0.39
N GLY A 177 -15.53 14.51 -0.39
CA GLY A 177 -16.00 13.62 -1.45
C GLY A 177 -17.53 13.56 -1.55
N LEU A 178 -18.23 13.45 -0.41
CA LEU A 178 -19.69 13.46 -0.37
C LEU A 178 -20.25 14.81 -0.84
N LEU A 179 -19.66 15.92 -0.39
CA LEU A 179 -20.11 17.25 -0.80
C LEU A 179 -19.93 17.46 -2.30
N LEU A 180 -18.79 17.03 -2.86
CA LEU A 180 -18.56 17.09 -4.30
C LEU A 180 -19.56 16.19 -5.06
N CYS A 181 -19.83 14.98 -4.58
CA CYS A 181 -20.82 14.08 -5.19
C CYS A 181 -22.22 14.70 -5.20
N MET A 182 -22.61 15.38 -4.11
CA MET A 182 -23.88 16.11 -4.03
C MET A 182 -23.94 17.28 -5.02
N LEU A 183 -22.83 17.98 -5.26
CA LEU A 183 -22.75 19.03 -6.28
C LEU A 183 -22.84 18.45 -7.69
N CYS A 184 -22.20 17.32 -7.97
CA CYS A 184 -22.32 16.61 -9.25
C CYS A 184 -23.76 16.14 -9.50
N ILE A 185 -24.41 15.55 -8.49
CA ILE A 185 -25.83 15.15 -8.56
C ILE A 185 -26.73 16.38 -8.77
N LEU A 186 -26.44 17.50 -8.10
CA LEU A 186 -27.17 18.75 -8.32
C LEU A 186 -27.06 19.20 -9.78
N PHE A 187 -25.85 19.29 -10.32
CA PHE A 187 -25.64 19.72 -11.70
C PHE A 187 -26.29 18.77 -12.70
N TRP A 188 -26.10 17.47 -12.52
CA TRP A 188 -26.78 16.45 -13.32
C TRP A 188 -28.30 16.61 -13.29
N SER A 189 -28.88 16.80 -12.11
CA SER A 189 -30.33 16.97 -11.96
C SER A 189 -30.83 18.24 -12.66
N LEU A 190 -30.08 19.34 -12.58
CA LEU A 190 -30.42 20.58 -13.30
C LEU A 190 -30.39 20.40 -14.82
N CYS A 191 -29.44 19.64 -15.36
CA CYS A 191 -29.38 19.31 -16.78
C CYS A 191 -30.60 18.49 -17.22
N VAL A 192 -30.97 17.46 -16.46
CA VAL A 192 -32.19 16.68 -16.77
C VAL A 192 -33.47 17.52 -16.56
N TYR A 193 -33.48 18.47 -15.62
CA TYR A 193 -34.65 19.34 -15.40
C TYR A 193 -34.87 20.35 -16.53
N LYS A 194 -33.79 20.85 -17.13
CA LYS A 194 -33.88 21.61 -18.39
C LYS A 194 -34.66 20.79 -19.43
N GLU A 195 -34.38 19.49 -19.51
CA GLU A 195 -35.06 18.59 -20.43
C GLU A 195 -36.53 18.32 -20.06
N TYR A 196 -36.84 18.07 -18.78
CA TYR A 196 -38.24 17.98 -18.34
C TYR A 196 -39.05 19.23 -18.64
N ARG A 197 -38.46 20.41 -18.47
CA ARG A 197 -39.11 21.67 -18.79
C ARG A 197 -39.44 21.76 -20.27
N ASN A 198 -38.51 21.36 -21.15
CA ASN A 198 -38.74 21.30 -22.60
C ASN A 198 -39.88 20.33 -22.94
N ILE A 199 -39.90 19.14 -22.34
CA ILE A 199 -40.96 18.14 -22.51
C ILE A 199 -42.31 18.68 -22.06
N TRP A 200 -42.37 19.33 -20.90
CA TRP A 200 -43.63 19.83 -20.33
C TRP A 200 -44.21 21.01 -21.11
N LEU A 201 -43.33 21.90 -21.60
CA LEU A 201 -43.72 22.95 -22.54
C LEU A 201 -44.23 22.34 -23.85
N GLY A 202 -43.50 21.38 -24.44
CA GLY A 202 -43.94 20.69 -25.66
C GLY A 202 -45.31 20.02 -25.49
N LEU A 203 -45.52 19.34 -24.37
CA LEU A 203 -46.80 18.73 -24.02
C LEU A 203 -47.93 19.76 -23.89
N GLU A 204 -47.66 20.91 -23.28
CA GLU A 204 -48.64 22.01 -23.19
C GLU A 204 -49.00 22.57 -24.57
N VAL A 205 -48.01 22.76 -25.46
CA VAL A 205 -48.27 23.22 -26.83
C VAL A 205 -49.23 22.22 -27.50
N VAL A 206 -48.91 20.93 -27.45
CA VAL A 206 -49.73 19.88 -28.07
C VAL A 206 -51.13 19.84 -27.46
N TRP A 207 -51.26 20.06 -26.15
CA TRP A 207 -52.55 20.06 -25.47
C TRP A 207 -53.46 21.23 -25.86
N GLN A 208 -52.89 22.39 -26.20
CA GLN A 208 -53.65 23.59 -26.60
C GLN A 208 -54.14 23.55 -28.05
N ILE A 209 -53.56 22.70 -28.91
CA ILE A 209 -53.96 22.58 -30.31
C ILE A 209 -55.33 21.88 -30.41
N PRO A 210 -56.33 22.48 -31.08
CA PRO A 210 -57.65 21.88 -31.20
C PRO A 210 -57.60 20.60 -32.03
N ARG A 211 -58.40 19.62 -31.62
CA ARG A 211 -58.43 18.26 -32.19
C ARG A 211 -59.49 18.20 -33.29
N SER A 212 -59.11 17.75 -34.47
CA SER A 212 -60.00 17.52 -35.62
C SER A 212 -59.87 16.06 -36.09
N ASP A 213 -60.66 15.63 -37.06
CA ASP A 213 -60.48 14.32 -37.71
C ASP A 213 -59.38 14.38 -38.78
N GLN A 214 -59.10 15.56 -39.34
CA GLN A 214 -57.99 15.81 -40.26
C GLN A 214 -57.04 16.89 -39.72
N SER A 215 -55.74 16.71 -39.95
CA SER A 215 -54.72 17.73 -39.64
C SER A 215 -54.74 18.80 -40.71
N ILE A 216 -54.94 20.06 -40.33
CA ILE A 216 -54.99 21.18 -41.28
C ILE A 216 -53.80 22.08 -41.01
N PHE A 217 -52.88 22.12 -41.99
CA PHE A 217 -51.73 23.02 -42.01
C PHE A 217 -52.00 24.14 -43.02
N ARG A 218 -52.07 25.39 -42.55
CA ARG A 218 -52.33 26.55 -43.43
C ARG A 218 -51.56 27.76 -42.94
N ASP A 219 -50.98 28.52 -43.86
CA ASP A 219 -50.23 29.76 -43.59
C ASP A 219 -49.06 29.57 -42.61
N ASN A 220 -48.32 28.46 -42.75
CA ASN A 220 -47.25 28.05 -41.83
C ASN A 220 -47.69 27.94 -40.36
N THR A 221 -49.00 27.74 -40.12
CA THR A 221 -49.58 27.52 -38.80
C THR A 221 -50.37 26.23 -38.76
N LEU A 222 -50.19 25.47 -37.68
CA LEU A 222 -50.95 24.24 -37.45
C LEU A 222 -52.28 24.60 -36.77
N ARG A 223 -53.38 24.55 -37.52
CA ARG A 223 -54.71 24.95 -37.00
C ARG A 223 -55.37 23.85 -36.18
N SER A 224 -55.30 22.60 -36.65
CA SER A 224 -55.85 21.45 -35.94
C SER A 224 -55.03 20.20 -36.21
N ILE A 225 -54.98 19.29 -35.24
CA ILE A 225 -54.28 18.00 -35.36
C ILE A 225 -55.29 16.86 -35.32
N CYS A 226 -55.04 15.79 -36.09
CA CYS A 226 -55.90 14.61 -36.05
C CYS A 226 -55.73 13.84 -34.72
N LYS A 227 -56.79 13.17 -34.25
CA LYS A 227 -56.77 12.45 -32.95
C LYS A 227 -55.66 11.38 -32.86
N VAL A 228 -55.34 10.72 -33.97
CA VAL A 228 -54.29 9.68 -34.02
C VAL A 228 -52.91 10.31 -33.83
N ARG A 229 -52.58 11.37 -34.58
CA ARG A 229 -51.31 12.11 -34.43
C ARG A 229 -51.17 12.74 -33.04
N PHE A 230 -52.26 13.26 -32.47
CA PHE A 230 -52.26 13.76 -31.08
C PHE A 230 -51.88 12.67 -30.08
N LYS A 231 -52.48 11.48 -30.18
CA LYS A 231 -52.14 10.34 -29.30
C LYS A 231 -50.70 9.87 -29.50
N ALA A 232 -50.21 9.84 -30.74
CA ALA A 232 -48.83 9.50 -31.06
C ALA A 232 -47.86 10.51 -30.41
N LEU A 233 -48.04 11.81 -30.62
CA LEU A 233 -47.21 12.84 -29.99
C LEU A 233 -47.25 12.77 -28.47
N LEU A 234 -48.45 12.59 -27.88
CA LEU A 234 -48.62 12.43 -26.44
C LEU A 234 -47.81 11.23 -25.93
N PHE A 235 -47.91 10.08 -26.60
CA PHE A 235 -47.15 8.88 -26.25
C PHE A 235 -45.64 9.15 -26.35
N THR A 236 -45.17 9.82 -27.40
CA THR A 236 -43.75 10.16 -27.58
C THR A 236 -43.23 11.05 -26.44
N TYR A 237 -43.99 12.08 -26.03
CA TYR A 237 -43.60 12.91 -24.88
C TYR A 237 -43.60 12.15 -23.55
N LEU A 238 -44.55 11.24 -23.34
CA LEU A 238 -44.57 10.38 -22.15
C LEU A 238 -43.39 9.41 -22.13
N ALA A 239 -43.06 8.80 -23.27
CA ALA A 239 -41.90 7.93 -23.41
C ALA A 239 -40.60 8.71 -23.14
N ARG A 240 -40.46 9.93 -23.70
CA ARG A 240 -39.30 10.80 -23.46
C ARG A 240 -39.17 11.19 -21.99
N ALA A 241 -40.29 11.53 -21.32
CA ALA A 241 -40.30 11.80 -19.88
C ALA A 241 -39.91 10.56 -19.06
N ALA A 242 -40.37 9.37 -19.45
CA ALA A 242 -40.03 8.13 -18.79
C ALA A 242 -38.53 7.83 -18.92
N ILE A 243 -37.96 7.94 -20.13
CA ILE A 243 -36.52 7.75 -20.34
C ILE A 243 -35.70 8.78 -19.58
N ALA A 244 -36.08 10.06 -19.60
CA ALA A 244 -35.39 11.09 -18.81
C ALA A 244 -35.40 10.75 -17.29
N THR A 245 -36.49 10.16 -16.79
CA THR A 245 -36.59 9.70 -15.39
C THR A 245 -35.65 8.54 -15.11
N LEU A 246 -35.60 7.55 -16.01
CA LEU A 246 -34.71 6.40 -15.87
C LEU A 246 -33.25 6.83 -15.97
N LEU A 247 -32.92 7.74 -16.88
CA LEU A 247 -31.58 8.29 -17.06
C LEU A 247 -31.15 9.13 -15.85
N LEU A 248 -32.06 9.92 -15.27
CA LEU A 248 -31.81 10.63 -14.01
C LEU A 248 -31.43 9.66 -12.91
N GLY A 249 -32.23 8.60 -12.70
CA GLY A 249 -31.98 7.58 -11.69
C GLY A 249 -30.67 6.82 -11.93
N ALA A 250 -30.42 6.38 -13.17
CA ALA A 250 -29.19 5.66 -13.54
C ALA A 250 -27.94 6.54 -13.38
N GLY A 251 -28.00 7.81 -13.80
CA GLY A 251 -26.90 8.76 -13.63
C GLY A 251 -26.62 9.08 -12.17
N ILE A 252 -27.66 9.25 -11.33
CA ILE A 252 -27.49 9.40 -9.88
C ILE A 252 -26.82 8.17 -9.27
N GLN A 253 -27.27 6.97 -9.64
CA GLN A 253 -26.69 5.73 -9.11
C GLN A 253 -25.23 5.56 -9.54
N TRP A 254 -24.89 5.93 -10.77
CA TRP A 254 -23.52 5.87 -11.28
C TRP A 254 -22.60 6.87 -10.57
N LEU A 255 -23.04 8.12 -10.42
CA LEU A 255 -22.28 9.15 -9.67
C LEU A 255 -22.08 8.72 -8.21
N ALA A 256 -23.13 8.24 -7.55
CA ALA A 256 -23.06 7.80 -6.16
C ALA A 256 -22.20 6.55 -5.97
N GLY A 257 -21.95 5.74 -7.01
CA GLY A 257 -21.06 4.58 -6.95
C GLY A 257 -19.58 4.91 -7.12
N THR A 258 -19.24 6.15 -7.48
CA THR A 258 -17.85 6.55 -7.77
C THR A 258 -17.12 6.93 -6.48
N THR A 259 -16.03 6.21 -6.15
CA THR A 259 -15.28 6.41 -4.90
C THR A 259 -14.09 7.35 -5.04
N SER A 260 -13.63 7.59 -6.27
CA SER A 260 -12.53 8.51 -6.56
C SER A 260 -13.06 9.91 -6.91
N ILE A 261 -12.51 10.93 -6.25
CA ILE A 261 -12.86 12.35 -6.46
C ILE A 261 -12.63 12.78 -7.92
N THR A 262 -11.53 12.33 -8.52
CA THR A 262 -11.19 12.70 -9.91
C THR A 262 -12.12 12.04 -10.92
N GLU A 263 -12.47 10.77 -10.69
CA GLU A 263 -13.41 10.03 -11.54
C GLU A 263 -14.82 10.59 -11.42
N LEU A 264 -15.23 11.04 -10.23
CA LEU A 264 -16.54 11.63 -10.00
C LEU A 264 -16.78 12.86 -10.89
N MET A 265 -15.79 13.76 -10.96
CA MET A 265 -15.88 14.95 -11.83
C MET A 265 -15.95 14.54 -13.31
N LEU A 266 -15.13 13.58 -13.73
CA LEU A 266 -15.07 13.10 -15.10
C LEU A 266 -16.40 12.43 -15.51
N ASN A 267 -16.96 11.60 -14.63
CA ASN A 267 -18.26 10.93 -14.82
C ASN A 267 -19.40 11.95 -14.90
N CYS A 268 -19.38 13.00 -14.10
CA CYS A 268 -20.37 14.08 -14.17
C CYS A 268 -20.34 14.82 -15.53
N VAL A 269 -19.15 15.11 -16.06
CA VAL A 269 -19.00 15.74 -17.38
C VAL A 269 -19.44 14.79 -18.50
N ALA A 270 -19.08 13.51 -18.40
CA ALA A 270 -19.49 12.48 -19.36
C ALA A 270 -21.01 12.35 -19.42
N LEU A 271 -21.69 12.35 -18.27
CA LEU A 271 -23.15 12.34 -18.20
C LEU A 271 -23.77 13.54 -18.90
N ASN A 272 -23.23 14.75 -18.71
CA ASN A 272 -23.72 15.93 -19.43
C ASN A 272 -23.54 15.77 -20.95
N ALA A 273 -22.40 15.25 -21.40
CA ALA A 273 -22.16 15.00 -22.81
C ALA A 273 -23.19 14.01 -23.40
N ILE A 274 -23.61 12.98 -22.66
CA ILE A 274 -24.64 12.04 -23.11
C ILE A 274 -25.99 12.72 -23.38
N LEU A 275 -26.35 13.74 -22.59
CA LEU A 275 -27.57 14.51 -22.86
C LEU A 275 -27.43 15.36 -24.13
N ASP A 276 -26.25 15.87 -24.46
CA ASP A 276 -26.03 16.73 -25.63
C ASP A 276 -25.84 15.95 -26.94
N ILE A 277 -25.50 14.64 -26.87
CA ILE A 277 -25.35 13.78 -28.06
C ILE A 277 -26.62 13.80 -28.92
N ASP A 278 -27.77 13.89 -28.29
CA ASP A 278 -29.05 13.86 -28.96
C ASP A 278 -29.28 15.05 -29.91
N GLU A 279 -28.80 16.23 -29.50
CA GLU A 279 -28.82 17.47 -30.26
C GLU A 279 -27.81 17.40 -31.41
N PHE A 280 -26.63 16.81 -31.18
CA PHE A 280 -25.65 16.60 -32.23
C PHE A 280 -26.14 15.63 -33.31
N LEU A 281 -26.80 14.54 -32.92
CA LEU A 281 -27.35 13.58 -33.88
C LEU A 281 -28.56 14.15 -34.60
N PHE A 282 -29.40 14.95 -33.92
CA PHE A 282 -30.43 15.72 -34.60
C PHE A 282 -29.81 16.67 -35.64
N ALA A 283 -28.81 17.47 -35.27
CA ALA A 283 -28.15 18.39 -36.20
C ALA A 283 -27.48 17.66 -37.38
N GLY A 284 -26.90 16.48 -37.15
CA GLY A 284 -26.19 15.70 -38.15
C GLY A 284 -27.09 14.88 -39.08
N PHE A 285 -28.20 14.33 -38.57
CA PHE A 285 -29.07 13.41 -39.33
C PHE A 285 -30.35 14.05 -39.87
N THR A 286 -30.78 15.20 -39.36
CA THR A 286 -31.98 15.88 -39.91
C THR A 286 -31.67 16.44 -41.30
N PRO A 287 -32.41 16.05 -42.36
CA PRO A 287 -32.28 16.67 -43.67
C PRO A 287 -32.48 18.20 -43.61
N ILE A 288 -31.68 18.95 -44.36
CA ILE A 288 -31.73 20.42 -44.41
C ILE A 288 -33.15 20.93 -44.75
N SER A 289 -33.90 20.20 -45.57
CA SER A 289 -35.30 20.55 -45.90
C SER A 289 -36.21 20.56 -44.67
N ILE A 290 -36.04 19.63 -43.73
CA ILE A 290 -36.80 19.60 -42.47
C ILE A 290 -36.32 20.72 -41.56
N GLN A 291 -35.02 20.99 -41.48
CA GLN A 291 -34.49 22.10 -40.70
C GLN A 291 -35.05 23.45 -41.19
N LEU A 292 -35.09 23.67 -42.51
CA LEU A 292 -35.69 24.86 -43.13
C LEU A 292 -37.21 24.91 -42.91
N ALA A 293 -37.90 23.77 -43.00
CA ALA A 293 -39.33 23.70 -42.71
C ALA A 293 -39.62 24.09 -41.26
N VAL A 294 -38.85 23.56 -40.30
CA VAL A 294 -38.97 23.87 -38.87
C VAL A 294 -38.66 25.33 -38.58
N GLN A 295 -37.63 25.90 -39.21
CA GLN A 295 -37.27 27.33 -39.08
C GLN A 295 -38.35 28.26 -39.63
N ASN A 296 -39.07 27.84 -40.67
CA ASN A 296 -40.15 28.61 -41.29
C ASN A 296 -41.50 28.47 -40.56
N LEU A 297 -41.61 27.62 -39.54
CA LEU A 297 -42.83 27.48 -38.75
C LEU A 297 -43.09 28.74 -37.92
N LYS A 298 -44.31 29.27 -38.01
CA LYS A 298 -44.70 30.42 -37.20
C LYS A 298 -44.77 29.99 -35.73
N PRO A 299 -44.10 30.71 -34.80
CA PRO A 299 -44.06 30.33 -33.40
C PRO A 299 -45.48 30.29 -32.80
N VAL A 300 -45.80 29.20 -32.10
CA VAL A 300 -47.10 29.00 -31.46
C VAL A 300 -47.19 29.92 -30.23
N LYS A 301 -48.19 30.81 -30.22
CA LYS A 301 -48.40 31.72 -29.09
C LYS A 301 -49.01 30.97 -27.90
N MET A 302 -48.19 30.65 -26.91
CA MET A 302 -48.63 30.08 -25.64
C MET A 302 -49.16 31.16 -24.69
N LYS A 303 -50.31 30.91 -24.06
CA LYS A 303 -50.82 31.75 -22.96
C LYS A 303 -50.19 31.31 -21.64
N TYR A 304 -49.11 31.96 -21.23
CA TYR A 304 -48.51 31.70 -19.93
C TYR A 304 -49.39 32.22 -18.78
N SER A 305 -49.81 31.33 -17.88
CA SER A 305 -50.50 31.70 -16.63
C SER A 305 -49.51 31.84 -15.48
N ARG A 306 -49.59 32.95 -14.72
CA ARG A 306 -48.70 33.22 -13.58
C ARG A 306 -48.78 32.13 -12.49
N ARG A 307 -49.98 31.64 -12.17
CA ARG A 307 -50.17 30.57 -11.17
C ARG A 307 -49.50 29.26 -11.60
N ARG A 308 -49.50 28.96 -12.90
CA ARG A 308 -48.89 27.76 -13.46
C ARG A 308 -47.37 27.80 -13.30
N SER A 309 -46.74 28.91 -13.69
CA SER A 309 -45.29 29.09 -13.54
C SER A 309 -44.83 28.95 -12.09
N GLN A 310 -45.65 29.42 -11.13
CA GLN A 310 -45.37 29.24 -9.70
C GLN A 310 -45.46 27.77 -9.27
N LEU A 311 -46.51 27.05 -9.68
CA LEU A 311 -46.68 25.63 -9.35
C LEU A 311 -45.56 24.78 -9.98
N GLU A 312 -45.17 25.09 -11.22
CA GLU A 312 -44.05 24.45 -11.91
C GLU A 312 -42.74 24.68 -11.17
N SER A 313 -42.43 25.93 -10.81
CA SER A 313 -41.20 26.26 -10.06
C SER A 313 -41.18 25.57 -8.69
N PHE A 314 -42.32 25.52 -8.01
CA PHE A 314 -42.45 24.84 -6.72
C PHE A 314 -42.31 23.31 -6.86
N GLY A 315 -42.91 22.71 -7.89
CA GLY A 315 -42.77 21.30 -8.20
C GLY A 315 -41.33 20.92 -8.52
N LEU A 316 -40.65 21.72 -9.34
CA LEU A 316 -39.21 21.55 -9.64
C LEU A 316 -38.34 21.70 -8.40
N LEU A 317 -38.67 22.63 -7.50
CA LEU A 317 -37.94 22.79 -6.23
C LEU A 317 -38.11 21.56 -5.33
N ILE A 318 -39.33 21.03 -5.18
CA ILE A 318 -39.57 19.79 -4.42
C ILE A 318 -38.83 18.61 -5.05
N LEU A 319 -38.89 18.49 -6.37
CA LEU A 319 -38.18 17.43 -7.10
C LEU A 319 -36.66 17.56 -6.89
N LEU A 320 -36.12 18.77 -6.92
CA LEU A 320 -34.69 19.04 -6.67
C LEU A 320 -34.29 18.62 -5.26
N ILE A 321 -35.06 19.02 -4.25
CA ILE A 321 -34.81 18.64 -2.86
C ILE A 321 -34.89 17.11 -2.71
N GLY A 322 -35.89 16.47 -3.34
CA GLY A 322 -36.05 15.02 -3.32
C GLY A 322 -34.89 14.28 -3.99
N THR A 323 -34.42 14.75 -5.14
CA THR A 323 -33.28 14.16 -5.88
C THR A 323 -31.93 14.41 -5.23
N LEU A 324 -31.83 15.34 -4.28
CA LEU A 324 -30.65 15.49 -3.43
C LEU A 324 -30.75 14.67 -2.14
N LEU A 325 -31.86 14.78 -1.42
CA LEU A 325 -32.02 14.10 -0.13
C LEU A 325 -32.11 12.58 -0.28
N LEU A 326 -32.84 12.08 -1.28
CA LEU A 326 -33.05 10.64 -1.44
C LEU A 326 -31.73 9.88 -1.73
N PRO A 327 -30.89 10.31 -2.69
CA PRO A 327 -29.59 9.65 -2.92
C PRO A 327 -28.62 9.84 -1.77
N TYR A 328 -28.67 10.97 -1.06
CA TYR A 328 -27.86 11.18 0.14
C TYR A 328 -28.11 10.08 1.18
N PHE A 329 -29.38 9.86 1.55
CA PHE A 329 -29.74 8.87 2.58
C PHE A 329 -29.66 7.42 2.09
N LEU A 330 -30.02 7.15 0.82
CA LEU A 330 -30.09 5.78 0.32
C LEU A 330 -28.81 5.26 -0.31
N LEU A 331 -27.93 6.14 -0.82
CA LEU A 331 -26.73 5.74 -1.56
C LEU A 331 -25.45 6.25 -0.90
N LEU A 332 -25.35 7.56 -0.63
CA LEU A 332 -24.10 8.16 -0.15
C LEU A 332 -23.79 7.85 1.31
N GLN A 333 -24.76 7.92 2.22
CA GLN A 333 -24.54 7.57 3.62
C GLN A 333 -24.13 6.09 3.77
N PRO A 334 -24.83 5.10 3.17
CA PRO A 334 -24.39 3.70 3.21
C PRO A 334 -23.02 3.46 2.56
N LEU A 335 -22.66 4.22 1.51
CA LEU A 335 -21.33 4.17 0.92
C LEU A 335 -20.26 4.63 1.92
N ALA A 336 -20.47 5.76 2.59
CA ALA A 336 -19.55 6.28 3.60
C ALA A 336 -19.37 5.28 4.77
N GLU A 337 -20.47 4.71 5.26
CA GLU A 337 -20.45 3.64 6.27
C GLU A 337 -19.64 2.43 5.79
N SER A 338 -19.81 2.02 4.53
CA SER A 338 -19.05 0.92 3.93
C SER A 338 -17.56 1.25 3.79
N MET A 339 -17.20 2.48 3.43
CA MET A 339 -15.80 2.96 3.37
C MET A 339 -15.13 2.90 4.74
N ILE A 340 -15.81 3.33 5.80
CA ILE A 340 -15.29 3.25 7.17
C ILE A 340 -15.16 1.80 7.60
N ALA A 341 -16.12 0.94 7.27
CA ALA A 341 -16.05 -0.49 7.56
C ALA A 341 -14.84 -1.14 6.87
N VAL A 342 -14.59 -0.83 5.59
CA VAL A 342 -13.39 -1.28 4.86
C VAL A 342 -12.12 -0.79 5.54
N LYS A 343 -12.03 0.51 5.87
CA LYS A 343 -10.87 1.06 6.59
C LYS A 343 -10.69 0.39 7.95
N THR A 344 -11.77 0.08 8.66
CA THR A 344 -11.72 -0.60 9.95
C THR A 344 -11.23 -2.04 9.82
N GLU A 345 -11.65 -2.78 8.79
CA GLU A 345 -11.12 -4.12 8.51
C GLU A 345 -9.65 -4.10 8.07
N LEU A 346 -9.23 -3.08 7.31
CA LEU A 346 -7.84 -2.92 6.86
C LEU A 346 -6.91 -2.43 7.97
N CYS A 347 -7.34 -1.45 8.75
CA CYS A 347 -6.49 -0.64 9.64
C CYS A 347 -6.95 -0.59 11.09
N GLY A 348 -8.09 -1.17 11.45
CA GLY A 348 -8.51 -1.28 12.84
C GLY A 348 -7.58 -2.17 13.67
N GLY A 349 -7.69 -2.04 14.99
CA GLY A 349 -7.05 -2.92 15.96
C GLY A 349 -5.52 -2.82 16.00
N ASN A 350 -4.87 -3.86 16.53
CA ASN A 350 -3.42 -3.92 16.63
C ASN A 350 -2.80 -4.21 15.25
N GLN A 351 -2.01 -3.29 14.73
CA GLN A 351 -1.31 -3.44 13.45
C GLN A 351 0.12 -3.98 13.64
N THR A 352 0.64 -3.99 14.86
CA THR A 352 2.07 -4.04 15.13
C THR A 352 2.50 -5.42 15.56
N PHE A 353 2.11 -6.41 14.76
CA PHE A 353 2.61 -7.77 14.86
C PHE A 353 2.61 -8.46 13.51
N VAL A 354 3.42 -9.51 13.40
CA VAL A 354 3.37 -10.51 12.32
C VAL A 354 3.27 -11.90 12.92
N VAL A 355 2.83 -12.86 12.11
CA VAL A 355 2.65 -14.27 12.45
C VAL A 355 3.34 -15.10 11.38
N GLY A 356 4.11 -16.10 11.81
CA GLY A 356 4.67 -17.14 10.96
C GLY A 356 4.27 -18.52 11.44
N LEU A 357 4.02 -19.42 10.50
CA LEU A 357 3.82 -20.84 10.81
C LEU A 357 5.16 -21.56 10.66
N ASN A 358 5.68 -22.11 11.75
CA ASN A 358 6.79 -23.04 11.67
C ASN A 358 6.24 -24.37 11.11
N SER A 359 6.64 -24.72 9.89
CA SER A 359 6.15 -25.91 9.19
C SER A 359 6.58 -27.23 9.84
N GLU A 360 7.66 -27.24 10.60
CA GLU A 360 8.15 -28.45 11.27
C GLU A 360 7.41 -28.68 12.59
N THR A 361 7.25 -27.63 13.39
CA THR A 361 6.59 -27.72 14.71
C THR A 361 5.08 -27.55 14.62
N GLN A 362 4.55 -27.09 13.48
CA GLN A 362 3.14 -26.74 13.27
C GLN A 362 2.64 -25.67 14.26
N GLN A 363 3.54 -24.82 14.76
CA GLN A 363 3.21 -23.74 15.69
C GLN A 363 3.17 -22.40 14.96
N ALA A 364 2.13 -21.62 15.24
CA ALA A 364 2.06 -20.21 14.87
C ALA A 364 2.83 -19.39 15.91
N ILE A 365 3.87 -18.69 15.45
CA ILE A 365 4.71 -17.82 16.27
C ILE A 365 4.41 -16.39 15.84
N ALA A 366 4.18 -15.50 16.81
CA ALA A 366 3.95 -14.08 16.55
C ALA A 366 5.16 -13.24 17.00
N LEU A 367 5.46 -12.19 16.25
CA LEU A 367 6.48 -11.19 16.58
C LEU A 367 5.80 -9.82 16.65
N VAL A 368 5.99 -9.09 17.74
CA VAL A 368 5.56 -7.69 17.86
C VAL A 368 6.48 -6.83 16.99
N THR A 369 5.88 -6.04 16.10
CA THR A 369 6.60 -5.18 15.15
C THR A 369 6.63 -3.73 15.64
N LYS A 370 7.49 -2.90 15.02
CA LYS A 370 7.58 -1.48 15.37
C LYS A 370 6.36 -0.70 14.85
N THR A 371 5.94 0.33 15.59
CA THR A 371 4.66 1.04 15.41
C THR A 371 4.70 2.25 14.46
N GLY A 372 5.86 2.69 13.99
CA GLY A 372 5.93 3.91 13.16
C GLY A 372 7.29 4.20 12.54
N PHE A 373 7.32 5.23 11.68
CA PHE A 373 8.52 5.93 11.22
C PHE A 373 9.10 6.77 12.37
N ASP A 374 9.55 6.13 13.44
CA ASP A 374 10.48 6.82 14.34
C ASP A 374 11.79 6.95 13.57
N ALA A 375 11.97 8.13 12.96
CA ALA A 375 13.05 8.48 12.07
C ALA A 375 14.50 8.23 12.56
N PRO A 376 14.84 8.01 13.85
CA PRO A 376 16.24 7.68 14.18
C PRO A 376 16.64 6.21 13.94
N ASN A 377 15.71 5.26 13.75
CA ASN A 377 16.06 3.83 13.81
C ASN A 377 16.00 3.13 12.45
N LEU A 378 16.78 3.62 11.48
CA LEU A 378 17.12 2.83 10.29
C LEU A 378 17.69 1.48 10.73
N THR A 379 17.27 0.40 10.09
CA THR A 379 17.91 -0.91 10.29
C THR A 379 19.36 -0.89 9.83
N ILE A 380 20.13 -1.90 10.22
CA ILE A 380 21.51 -2.05 9.74
C ILE A 380 21.55 -2.02 8.21
N THR A 381 20.62 -2.71 7.55
CA THR A 381 20.53 -2.75 6.08
C THR A 381 20.13 -1.40 5.50
N GLU A 382 19.12 -0.73 6.06
CA GLU A 382 18.70 0.60 5.59
C GLU A 382 19.78 1.65 5.82
N LEU A 383 20.45 1.65 6.99
CA LEU A 383 21.58 2.52 7.28
C LEU A 383 22.76 2.23 6.35
N ALA A 384 23.00 0.95 6.04
CA ALA A 384 24.05 0.55 5.10
C ALA A 384 23.76 1.02 3.68
N VAL A 385 22.51 0.91 3.22
CA VAL A 385 22.06 1.40 1.92
C VAL A 385 22.03 2.92 1.88
N ASP A 386 21.51 3.58 2.91
CA ASP A 386 21.44 5.04 3.04
C ASP A 386 22.83 5.65 2.96
N ARG A 387 23.77 5.15 3.78
CA ARG A 387 25.17 5.58 3.71
C ARG A 387 25.78 5.28 2.35
N HIS A 388 25.56 4.10 1.77
CA HIS A 388 26.15 3.79 0.46
C HIS A 388 25.58 4.64 -0.68
N THR A 389 24.29 4.98 -0.63
CA THR A 389 23.59 5.70 -1.69
C THR A 389 23.87 7.20 -1.63
N PHE A 390 23.81 7.79 -0.45
CA PHE A 390 23.86 9.24 -0.27
C PHE A 390 25.23 9.77 0.16
N ASP A 391 26.12 8.94 0.69
CA ASP A 391 27.50 9.34 1.02
C ASP A 391 28.41 9.32 -0.22
N THR A 392 28.07 10.12 -1.22
CA THR A 392 28.93 10.38 -2.38
C THR A 392 30.12 11.30 -2.04
N ARG A 393 30.23 11.76 -0.78
CA ARG A 393 31.27 12.70 -0.33
C ARG A 393 32.39 12.05 0.45
N SER A 394 32.22 10.88 1.05
CA SER A 394 33.33 10.19 1.68
C SER A 394 34.33 9.74 0.61
N LYS A 395 35.58 10.18 0.76
CA LYS A 395 36.71 9.74 -0.06
C LYS A 395 37.18 8.33 0.31
N GLU A 396 36.41 7.60 1.13
CA GLU A 396 36.79 6.26 1.54
C GLU A 396 36.59 5.31 0.36
N PRO A 397 37.63 4.56 -0.06
CA PRO A 397 37.54 3.66 -1.22
C PRO A 397 36.68 2.42 -0.98
N TYR A 398 36.10 2.27 0.22
CA TYR A 398 35.36 1.07 0.64
C TYR A 398 34.00 1.42 1.24
N PRO A 399 32.97 0.59 1.00
CA PRO A 399 31.66 0.74 1.63
C PRO A 399 31.73 0.62 3.15
N TYR A 400 31.00 1.48 3.85
CA TYR A 400 31.11 1.64 5.30
C TYR A 400 30.45 0.51 6.13
N LEU A 401 29.33 -0.06 5.66
CA LEU A 401 28.58 -1.19 6.30
C LEU A 401 28.30 -2.37 5.37
N LEU A 402 28.58 -2.27 4.06
CA LEU A 402 28.24 -3.31 3.09
C LEU A 402 29.45 -4.18 2.73
N TYR A 403 29.25 -5.49 2.73
CA TYR A 403 30.17 -6.45 2.12
C TYR A 403 29.61 -6.88 0.75
N PHE A 404 30.31 -6.54 -0.32
CA PHE A 404 29.92 -6.96 -1.67
C PHE A 404 30.50 -8.33 -2.00
N ALA A 405 29.62 -9.30 -2.27
CA ALA A 405 30.03 -10.60 -2.77
C ALA A 405 30.59 -10.49 -4.21
N ALA A 406 31.58 -11.30 -4.54
CA ALA A 406 32.20 -11.29 -5.86
C ALA A 406 31.25 -11.74 -7.00
N ASN A 407 30.22 -12.52 -6.68
CA ASN A 407 29.21 -12.99 -7.63
C ASN A 407 27.92 -13.45 -6.89
N ALA A 408 26.86 -13.71 -7.66
CA ALA A 408 25.55 -14.11 -7.14
C ALA A 408 25.57 -15.43 -6.33
N LEU A 409 26.41 -16.40 -6.72
CA LEU A 409 26.56 -17.65 -5.97
C LEU A 409 27.19 -17.39 -4.61
N ALA A 410 28.25 -16.58 -4.54
CA ALA A 410 28.87 -16.17 -3.29
C ALA A 410 27.91 -15.37 -2.40
N PHE A 411 27.05 -14.54 -3.00
CA PHE A 411 26.00 -13.82 -2.27
C PHE A 411 25.02 -14.78 -1.60
N ASP A 412 24.45 -15.73 -2.35
CA ASP A 412 23.50 -16.72 -1.81
C ASP A 412 24.16 -17.62 -0.74
N GLN A 413 25.41 -18.00 -0.96
CA GLN A 413 26.20 -18.74 0.02
C GLN A 413 26.42 -17.95 1.31
N ASN A 414 26.73 -16.65 1.21
CA ASN A 414 26.92 -15.80 2.39
C ASN A 414 25.59 -15.59 3.14
N LEU A 415 24.47 -15.46 2.43
CA LEU A 415 23.15 -15.26 3.03
C LEU A 415 22.68 -16.48 3.85
N LYS A 416 23.04 -17.69 3.40
CA LYS A 416 22.66 -18.96 4.05
C LYS A 416 23.67 -19.45 5.08
N ARG A 417 24.82 -18.79 5.21
CA ARG A 417 25.89 -19.25 6.09
C ARG A 417 25.50 -19.01 7.55
N ASP A 418 25.54 -20.07 8.35
CA ASP A 418 25.38 -19.93 9.80
C ASP A 418 26.67 -19.43 10.46
N MET A 419 26.57 -19.01 11.72
CA MET A 419 27.73 -18.51 12.46
C MET A 419 28.83 -19.56 12.63
N THR A 420 28.51 -20.85 12.70
CA THR A 420 29.51 -21.92 12.86
C THR A 420 30.37 -22.04 11.60
N ALA A 421 29.74 -22.04 10.43
CA ALA A 421 30.40 -22.06 9.14
C ALA A 421 31.20 -20.77 8.90
N GLU A 422 30.65 -19.61 9.28
CA GLU A 422 31.35 -18.32 9.17
C GLU A 422 32.62 -18.32 10.04
N VAL A 423 32.53 -18.65 11.34
CA VAL A 423 33.72 -18.64 12.22
C VAL A 423 34.77 -19.68 11.81
N THR A 424 34.37 -20.78 11.16
CA THR A 424 35.29 -21.83 10.71
C THR A 424 36.05 -21.42 9.44
N GLN A 425 35.48 -20.52 8.64
CA GLN A 425 36.13 -19.96 7.46
C GLN A 425 37.34 -19.09 7.85
N TRP A 426 37.29 -18.46 9.02
CA TRP A 426 38.39 -17.64 9.55
C TRP A 426 39.36 -18.50 10.35
N GLY A 427 40.55 -18.74 9.78
CA GLY A 427 41.61 -19.54 10.41
C GLY A 427 42.45 -18.80 11.46
N LEU A 428 41.98 -17.67 11.96
CA LEU A 428 42.74 -16.76 12.83
C LEU A 428 41.88 -16.18 13.94
N CYS A 429 42.50 -15.74 15.04
CA CYS A 429 41.79 -14.98 16.07
C CYS A 429 41.82 -13.48 15.73
N ILE A 430 40.76 -12.98 15.06
CA ILE A 430 40.67 -11.64 14.46
C ILE A 430 41.20 -10.55 15.41
N GLU A 431 40.75 -10.53 16.66
CA GLU A 431 41.16 -9.47 17.57
C GLU A 431 42.67 -9.47 17.86
N THR A 432 43.23 -10.62 18.22
CA THR A 432 44.64 -10.74 18.60
C THR A 432 45.57 -10.64 17.40
N GLU A 433 45.11 -11.10 16.23
CA GLU A 433 45.95 -11.21 15.04
C GLU A 433 45.85 -10.01 14.09
N VAL A 434 44.68 -9.35 14.03
CA VAL A 434 44.40 -8.23 13.10
C VAL A 434 44.16 -6.92 13.83
N LEU A 435 43.35 -6.88 14.90
CA LEU A 435 42.95 -5.61 15.53
C LEU A 435 43.99 -5.07 16.53
N GLN A 436 44.71 -5.94 17.22
CA GLN A 436 45.73 -5.53 18.19
C GLN A 436 47.03 -5.11 17.50
N PRO A 437 47.70 -4.02 17.94
CA PRO A 437 48.97 -3.56 17.34
C PRO A 437 50.10 -4.59 17.36
N SER A 438 50.04 -5.58 18.27
CA SER A 438 50.99 -6.69 18.36
C SER A 438 50.70 -7.86 17.42
N GLY A 439 49.54 -7.85 16.74
CA GLY A 439 49.11 -8.92 15.85
C GLY A 439 49.89 -8.96 14.54
N PRO A 440 50.20 -10.15 14.00
CA PRO A 440 50.98 -10.28 12.76
C PRO A 440 50.31 -9.68 11.52
N LEU A 441 49.00 -9.48 11.53
CA LEU A 441 48.22 -8.92 10.43
C LEU A 441 47.71 -7.50 10.72
N TYR A 442 48.19 -6.87 11.79
CA TYR A 442 47.83 -5.50 12.10
C TYR A 442 48.30 -4.54 11.00
N GLY A 443 47.36 -3.78 10.45
CA GLY A 443 47.62 -2.84 9.36
C GLY A 443 47.66 -3.49 7.97
N ASP A 444 47.29 -4.77 7.84
CA ASP A 444 47.17 -5.40 6.52
C ASP A 444 46.13 -4.64 5.66
N PRO A 445 46.49 -4.23 4.43
CA PRO A 445 45.66 -3.34 3.63
C PRO A 445 44.37 -3.99 3.10
N VAL A 446 44.26 -5.31 3.15
CA VAL A 446 43.08 -6.06 2.67
C VAL A 446 42.24 -6.54 3.85
N ILE A 447 42.87 -7.09 4.88
CA ILE A 447 42.18 -7.70 6.01
C ILE A 447 41.70 -6.64 7.00
N GLN A 448 42.49 -5.60 7.28
CA GLN A 448 42.11 -4.59 8.28
C GLN A 448 40.80 -3.85 7.92
N PRO A 449 40.58 -3.39 6.67
CA PRO A 449 39.32 -2.74 6.31
C PRO A 449 38.12 -3.67 6.43
N LEU A 450 38.27 -4.94 6.02
CA LEU A 450 37.22 -5.96 6.13
C LEU A 450 36.86 -6.24 7.59
N VAL A 451 37.85 -6.38 8.47
CA VAL A 451 37.60 -6.60 9.90
C VAL A 451 36.98 -5.36 10.57
N LYS A 452 37.41 -4.14 10.19
CA LYS A 452 36.78 -2.90 10.66
C LYS A 452 35.31 -2.80 10.23
N LEU A 453 34.99 -3.20 9.00
CA LEU A 453 33.62 -3.30 8.50
C LEU A 453 32.79 -4.27 9.37
N MET A 454 33.33 -5.44 9.70
CA MET A 454 32.66 -6.41 10.56
C MET A 454 32.45 -5.88 11.99
N LEU A 455 33.43 -5.15 12.54
CA LEU A 455 33.31 -4.50 13.85
C LEU A 455 32.20 -3.44 13.86
N ARG A 456 32.14 -2.60 12.83
CA ARG A 456 31.07 -1.60 12.67
C ARG A 456 29.71 -2.27 12.56
N ASN A 457 29.58 -3.32 11.74
CA ASN A 457 28.36 -4.10 11.63
C ASN A 457 27.95 -4.72 12.98
N ALA A 458 28.90 -5.25 13.75
CA ALA A 458 28.65 -5.76 15.10
C ALA A 458 28.12 -4.67 16.05
N ALA A 459 28.77 -3.51 16.08
CA ALA A 459 28.39 -2.38 16.92
C ALA A 459 26.99 -1.84 16.57
N VAL A 460 26.72 -1.57 15.29
CA VAL A 460 25.41 -1.09 14.82
C VAL A 460 24.32 -2.12 15.10
N SER A 461 24.61 -3.43 14.95
CA SER A 461 23.64 -4.49 15.25
C SER A 461 23.21 -4.54 16.72
N LEU A 462 24.04 -3.99 17.61
CA LEU A 462 23.77 -3.91 19.05
C LEU A 462 23.31 -2.50 19.48
N GLY A 463 22.90 -1.66 18.52
CA GLY A 463 22.33 -0.33 18.78
C GLY A 463 23.36 0.79 18.95
N VAL A 464 24.63 0.57 18.62
CA VAL A 464 25.68 1.59 18.73
C VAL A 464 25.85 2.32 17.39
N VAL A 465 25.48 3.60 17.34
CA VAL A 465 25.37 4.38 16.07
C VAL A 465 26.66 5.14 15.71
N ASP A 466 27.46 5.54 16.71
CA ASP A 466 28.72 6.29 16.52
C ASP A 466 29.91 5.34 16.52
N VAL A 467 30.25 4.78 15.35
CA VAL A 467 31.20 3.66 15.23
C VAL A 467 32.58 4.03 14.69
N ASP A 468 32.88 5.32 14.49
CA ASP A 468 34.16 5.75 13.90
C ASP A 468 35.35 5.64 14.85
N ALA A 469 35.11 5.66 16.17
CA ALA A 469 36.15 5.57 17.19
C ALA A 469 36.06 4.29 18.06
N ILE A 470 35.20 3.35 17.71
CA ILE A 470 34.89 2.21 18.56
C ILE A 470 35.88 1.06 18.34
N GLY A 471 36.54 0.65 19.42
CA GLY A 471 37.33 -0.58 19.49
C GLY A 471 36.58 -1.71 20.19
N CYS A 472 37.20 -2.90 20.22
CA CYS A 472 36.65 -4.05 20.95
C CYS A 472 36.45 -3.76 22.44
N ALA A 473 37.37 -3.03 23.06
CA ALA A 473 37.29 -2.67 24.48
C ALA A 473 36.02 -1.89 24.83
N ASP A 474 35.61 -0.96 23.97
CA ASP A 474 34.41 -0.14 24.17
C ASP A 474 33.12 -0.98 24.11
N LEU A 475 33.16 -2.14 23.44
CA LEU A 475 32.01 -3.03 23.27
C LEU A 475 32.04 -4.22 24.25
N GLN A 476 32.99 -4.30 25.18
CA GLN A 476 33.17 -5.45 26.07
C GLN A 476 31.90 -5.79 26.86
N PHE A 477 31.18 -4.78 27.33
CA PHE A 477 29.96 -4.96 28.12
C PHE A 477 28.82 -5.62 27.35
N LEU A 478 28.87 -5.61 26.01
CA LEU A 478 27.88 -6.23 25.14
C LEU A 478 28.20 -7.70 24.83
N CYS A 479 29.40 -8.19 25.16
CA CYS A 479 29.87 -9.54 24.80
C CYS A 479 29.04 -10.69 25.40
N SER A 480 28.29 -10.43 26.48
CA SER A 480 27.39 -11.38 27.12
C SER A 480 26.00 -11.43 26.47
N LEU A 481 25.64 -10.44 25.64
CA LEU A 481 24.33 -10.42 25.00
C LEU A 481 24.19 -11.59 24.02
N PRO A 482 23.04 -12.27 23.97
CA PRO A 482 22.82 -13.37 23.05
C PRO A 482 23.09 -13.02 21.58
N ASP A 483 22.70 -11.80 21.18
CA ASP A 483 22.81 -11.30 19.79
C ASP A 483 24.23 -10.84 19.42
N ALA A 484 25.16 -10.74 20.37
CA ALA A 484 26.54 -10.29 20.15
C ALA A 484 27.45 -11.35 19.50
N ARG A 485 26.91 -12.19 18.60
CA ARG A 485 27.68 -13.28 17.94
C ARG A 485 28.77 -12.73 17.02
N LEU A 486 28.42 -11.76 16.16
CA LEU A 486 29.40 -11.12 15.29
C LEU A 486 30.45 -10.35 16.11
N LEU A 487 30.04 -9.73 17.22
CA LEU A 487 30.97 -9.08 18.14
C LEU A 487 31.96 -10.09 18.75
N ARG A 488 31.49 -11.25 19.22
CA ARG A 488 32.38 -12.32 19.74
C ARG A 488 33.31 -12.90 18.67
N MET A 489 32.90 -12.87 17.41
CA MET A 489 33.75 -13.27 16.28
C MET A 489 34.86 -12.26 16.05
N VAL A 490 34.54 -10.97 15.99
CA VAL A 490 35.55 -9.92 15.72
C VAL A 490 36.41 -9.64 16.94
N CYS A 491 35.81 -9.61 18.13
CA CYS A 491 36.40 -9.26 19.43
C CYS A 491 36.54 -10.49 20.35
N GLY A 492 37.08 -11.58 19.81
CA GLY A 492 37.19 -12.85 20.53
C GLY A 492 38.02 -12.79 21.81
N SER A 493 39.03 -11.92 21.92
CA SER A 493 39.85 -11.77 23.13
C SER A 493 39.14 -10.96 24.20
N THR A 494 38.63 -9.78 23.85
CA THR A 494 37.87 -8.90 24.73
C THR A 494 36.61 -9.59 25.24
N CYS A 495 35.94 -10.37 24.38
CA CYS A 495 34.81 -11.19 24.77
C CYS A 495 35.21 -12.50 25.48
N GLY A 496 36.50 -12.80 25.69
CA GLY A 496 36.96 -13.94 26.48
C GLY A 496 36.88 -15.32 25.79
N CYS A 497 36.74 -15.39 24.47
CA CYS A 497 36.81 -16.65 23.71
C CYS A 497 38.20 -17.31 23.83
N ASN A 498 39.27 -16.52 23.98
CA ASN A 498 40.64 -17.03 24.13
C ASN A 498 41.09 -17.24 25.59
N ASN A 499 40.22 -16.94 26.57
CA ASN A 499 40.51 -17.08 27.99
C ASN A 499 39.65 -18.21 28.56
N PRO A 500 40.22 -19.38 28.96
CA PRO A 500 39.45 -20.52 29.46
C PRO A 500 38.71 -20.24 30.78
N TYR A 501 39.01 -19.12 31.44
CA TYR A 501 38.43 -18.71 32.73
C TYR A 501 37.34 -17.64 32.65
N ALA A 502 37.16 -17.00 31.49
CA ALA A 502 36.02 -16.10 31.25
C ALA A 502 34.65 -16.80 31.45
N SER A 503 33.56 -16.05 31.37
CA SER A 503 32.21 -16.65 31.42
C SER A 503 32.05 -17.75 30.36
N ALA A 504 31.43 -18.87 30.74
CA ALA A 504 31.26 -20.00 29.83
C ALA A 504 30.20 -19.76 28.75
N TRP A 505 29.27 -18.83 29.00
CA TRP A 505 28.15 -18.54 28.12
C TRP A 505 28.59 -17.89 26.81
N HIS A 506 28.01 -18.40 25.73
CA HIS A 506 28.25 -17.95 24.37
C HIS A 506 29.72 -18.11 23.91
N LYS A 507 30.53 -18.94 24.59
CA LYS A 507 31.94 -19.19 24.23
C LYS A 507 32.15 -20.44 23.39
N VAL A 508 31.35 -20.59 22.36
CA VAL A 508 31.37 -21.73 21.43
C VAL A 508 31.30 -21.23 19.97
N PRO A 509 31.70 -22.06 18.99
CA PRO A 509 31.69 -21.66 17.57
C PRO A 509 30.34 -21.15 17.07
N SER A 510 29.24 -21.82 17.41
CA SER A 510 27.88 -21.41 17.00
C SER A 510 27.44 -20.05 17.55
N GLN A 511 28.14 -19.55 18.57
CA GLN A 511 27.86 -18.28 19.23
C GLN A 511 28.89 -17.19 18.86
N GLY A 512 29.74 -17.46 17.86
CA GLY A 512 30.68 -16.48 17.30
C GLY A 512 32.13 -16.65 17.74
N CYS A 513 32.47 -17.53 18.68
CA CYS A 513 33.88 -17.70 19.05
C CYS A 513 34.65 -18.52 18.01
N MET A 514 35.64 -17.92 17.36
CA MET A 514 36.42 -18.61 16.34
C MET A 514 37.26 -19.78 16.89
N PRO A 515 37.39 -20.88 16.12
CA PRO A 515 38.22 -22.02 16.52
C PRO A 515 39.65 -21.64 16.89
N ALA A 516 40.27 -20.69 16.17
CA ALA A 516 41.62 -20.20 16.49
C ALA A 516 41.68 -19.52 17.86
N CYS A 517 40.68 -18.70 18.23
CA CYS A 517 40.61 -18.12 19.57
C CYS A 517 40.43 -19.20 20.64
N LEU A 518 39.57 -20.19 20.38
CA LEU A 518 39.35 -21.31 21.30
C LEU A 518 40.61 -22.19 21.46
N GLN A 519 41.43 -22.33 20.42
CA GLN A 519 42.72 -23.02 20.51
C GLN A 519 43.69 -22.32 21.48
N TYR A 520 43.73 -20.98 21.49
CA TYR A 520 44.50 -20.25 22.50
C TYR A 520 43.99 -20.55 23.91
N ALA A 521 42.67 -20.62 24.10
CA ALA A 521 42.09 -21.00 25.39
C ALA A 521 42.48 -22.43 25.80
N THR A 522 42.41 -23.39 24.87
CA THR A 522 42.83 -24.77 25.11
C THR A 522 44.31 -24.88 25.43
N ALA A 523 45.17 -24.11 24.75
CA ALA A 523 46.61 -24.08 25.03
C ALA A 523 46.91 -23.51 26.41
N GLN A 524 46.22 -22.43 26.81
CA GLN A 524 46.32 -21.88 28.17
C GLN A 524 45.83 -22.89 29.21
N LEU A 525 44.74 -23.60 28.90
CA LEU A 525 44.18 -24.61 29.79
C LEU A 525 45.10 -25.83 29.94
N ALA A 526 45.79 -26.23 28.86
CA ALA A 526 46.80 -27.30 28.94
C ALA A 526 47.98 -26.93 29.85
N ALA A 527 48.30 -25.63 29.97
CA ALA A 527 49.35 -25.12 30.83
C ALA A 527 48.90 -24.86 32.27
N SER A 528 47.60 -24.95 32.59
CA SER A 528 47.09 -24.62 33.92
C SER A 528 47.19 -25.78 34.90
N THR A 529 47.23 -25.49 36.21
CA THR A 529 47.18 -26.52 37.25
C THR A 529 45.83 -27.25 37.24
N CYS A 530 45.83 -28.54 37.58
CA CYS A 530 44.60 -29.32 37.71
C CYS A 530 43.96 -29.10 39.08
N GLU A 531 43.54 -27.86 39.34
CA GLU A 531 42.90 -27.45 40.58
C GLU A 531 41.62 -26.69 40.26
N ASP A 532 40.57 -26.92 41.06
CA ASP A 532 39.36 -26.11 40.98
C ASP A 532 39.71 -24.67 41.34
N ARG A 533 39.36 -23.72 40.48
CA ARG A 533 39.59 -22.31 40.80
C ARG A 533 38.67 -21.86 41.93
N ILE A 534 39.24 -21.09 42.86
CA ILE A 534 38.49 -20.39 43.90
C ILE A 534 37.51 -19.45 43.19
N VAL A 535 36.26 -19.44 43.68
CA VAL A 535 35.15 -18.61 43.16
C VAL A 535 35.65 -17.19 42.91
N ALA A 536 35.81 -16.84 41.63
CA ALA A 536 36.26 -15.55 41.18
C ALA A 536 35.05 -14.73 40.68
N GLU A 537 35.22 -13.42 40.53
CA GLU A 537 34.19 -12.51 40.04
C GLU A 537 33.58 -12.98 38.71
N GLU A 538 34.38 -13.60 37.83
CA GLU A 538 33.93 -14.14 36.55
C GLU A 538 32.97 -15.34 36.70
N TRP A 539 33.12 -16.14 37.76
CA TRP A 539 32.20 -17.23 38.06
C TRP A 539 30.82 -16.69 38.42
N GLU A 540 30.77 -15.69 39.31
CA GLU A 540 29.51 -15.05 39.69
C GLU A 540 28.83 -14.38 38.49
N LEU A 541 29.62 -13.66 37.67
CA LEU A 541 29.13 -13.01 36.46
C LEU A 541 28.51 -14.01 35.47
N SER A 542 29.11 -15.20 35.34
CA SER A 542 28.57 -16.27 34.49
C SER A 542 27.16 -16.64 34.93
N TRP A 543 26.94 -16.81 36.23
CA TRP A 543 25.64 -17.22 36.75
C TRP A 543 24.63 -16.08 36.87
N ASN A 544 25.08 -14.81 36.81
CA ASN A 544 24.20 -13.65 36.71
C ASN A 544 23.45 -13.60 35.36
N ILE A 545 24.07 -14.07 34.28
CA ILE A 545 23.47 -14.03 32.93
C ILE A 545 22.82 -15.35 32.51
N TYR A 546 22.77 -16.35 33.39
CA TYR A 546 22.27 -17.69 33.05
C TYR A 546 20.81 -17.69 32.58
N SER A 547 19.91 -17.01 33.29
CA SER A 547 18.49 -16.92 32.92
C SER A 547 18.30 -16.28 31.55
N ASP A 548 19.09 -15.24 31.25
CA ASP A 548 19.00 -14.49 30.01
C ASP A 548 19.56 -15.33 28.85
N ALA A 549 20.69 -16.00 29.07
CA ALA A 549 21.27 -16.93 28.11
C ALA A 549 20.32 -18.09 27.77
N MET A 550 19.61 -18.65 28.77
CA MET A 550 18.59 -19.67 28.54
C MET A 550 17.40 -19.11 27.77
N SER A 551 16.90 -17.95 28.20
CA SER A 551 15.73 -17.33 27.59
C SER A 551 15.97 -17.06 26.11
N ALA A 552 17.16 -16.58 25.77
CA ALA A 552 17.55 -16.37 24.39
C ALA A 552 17.73 -17.67 23.61
N PHE A 553 18.37 -18.69 24.21
CA PHE A 553 18.60 -19.98 23.55
C PHE A 553 17.30 -20.67 23.14
N TYR A 554 16.25 -20.56 23.97
CA TYR A 554 14.92 -21.10 23.69
C TYR A 554 13.95 -20.09 23.08
N SER A 555 14.40 -18.85 22.81
CA SER A 555 13.55 -17.75 22.33
C SER A 555 12.27 -17.57 23.17
N THR A 556 12.37 -17.77 24.49
CA THR A 556 11.24 -17.77 25.43
C THR A 556 11.66 -17.06 26.72
N GLU A 557 10.91 -16.06 27.17
CA GLU A 557 11.21 -15.39 28.45
C GLU A 557 10.86 -16.32 29.63
N PHE A 558 11.88 -16.79 30.35
CA PHE A 558 11.65 -17.73 31.44
C PHE A 558 11.20 -17.08 32.74
N SER A 559 11.25 -15.75 32.88
CA SER A 559 10.86 -15.02 34.11
C SER A 559 9.46 -15.37 34.64
N THR A 560 8.56 -15.82 33.75
CA THR A 560 7.18 -16.19 34.05
C THR A 560 6.94 -17.71 34.15
N SER A 561 7.96 -18.53 33.87
CA SER A 561 7.86 -19.99 33.87
C SER A 561 8.01 -20.58 35.26
N THR A 562 7.36 -21.72 35.53
CA THR A 562 7.57 -22.49 36.77
C THR A 562 8.99 -23.02 36.92
N VAL A 563 9.73 -23.14 35.81
CA VAL A 563 11.13 -23.56 35.81
C VAL A 563 12.06 -22.45 36.32
N TYR A 564 11.63 -21.18 36.30
CA TYR A 564 12.45 -20.03 36.69
C TYR A 564 13.03 -20.15 38.10
N GLU A 565 12.22 -20.58 39.07
CA GLU A 565 12.67 -20.82 40.44
C GLU A 565 13.77 -21.88 40.52
N SER A 566 13.70 -22.90 39.66
CA SER A 566 14.75 -23.93 39.58
C SER A 566 16.04 -23.36 38.96
N LEU A 567 15.92 -22.49 37.94
CA LEU A 567 17.05 -21.80 37.33
C LEU A 567 17.73 -20.83 38.33
N LEU A 568 16.93 -20.10 39.11
CA LEU A 568 17.42 -19.21 40.16
C LEU A 568 18.10 -20.00 41.28
N ASN A 569 17.48 -21.06 41.77
CA ASN A 569 18.08 -21.90 42.82
C ASN A 569 19.39 -22.54 42.36
N LEU A 570 19.46 -22.99 41.11
CA LEU A 570 20.70 -23.47 40.50
C LEU A 570 21.76 -22.36 40.45
N SER A 571 21.41 -21.16 39.95
CA SER A 571 22.32 -20.02 39.90
C SER A 571 22.84 -19.62 41.28
N ILE A 572 21.96 -19.54 42.28
CA ILE A 572 22.32 -19.25 43.68
C ILE A 572 23.27 -20.31 44.22
N THR A 573 22.94 -21.60 44.01
CA THR A 573 23.76 -22.71 44.50
C THR A 573 25.13 -22.72 43.84
N MET A 574 25.19 -22.52 42.53
CA MET A 574 26.46 -22.43 41.80
C MET A 574 27.31 -21.26 42.28
N LYS A 575 26.71 -20.08 42.51
CA LYS A 575 27.42 -18.92 43.08
C LYS A 575 27.94 -19.20 44.48
N SER A 576 27.12 -19.75 45.37
CA SER A 576 27.48 -19.94 46.78
C SER A 576 28.47 -21.07 47.03
N THR A 577 28.42 -22.15 46.23
CA THR A 577 29.24 -23.36 46.45
C THR A 577 30.41 -23.49 45.47
N GLY A 578 30.44 -22.68 44.40
CA GLY A 578 31.48 -22.72 43.38
C GLY A 578 31.54 -24.04 42.64
N CYS A 579 32.74 -24.47 42.28
CA CYS A 579 32.98 -25.74 41.56
C CYS A 579 32.39 -26.96 42.27
N SER A 580 32.30 -26.95 43.61
CA SER A 580 31.80 -28.10 44.37
C SER A 580 30.33 -28.44 44.09
N ALA A 581 29.52 -27.50 43.60
CA ALA A 581 28.16 -27.78 43.12
C ALA A 581 28.14 -28.88 42.04
N LEU A 582 29.17 -28.94 41.19
CA LEU A 582 29.23 -29.88 40.06
C LEU A 582 29.37 -31.34 40.52
N LYS A 583 29.79 -31.58 41.77
CA LYS A 583 29.82 -32.93 42.36
C LYS A 583 28.45 -33.41 42.83
N ASN A 584 27.48 -32.50 42.96
CA ASN A 584 26.14 -32.86 43.39
C ASN A 584 25.36 -33.46 42.21
N PRO A 585 24.86 -34.70 42.29
CA PRO A 585 24.14 -35.33 41.18
C PRO A 585 22.88 -34.58 40.75
N ASN A 586 22.29 -33.75 41.63
CA ASN A 586 21.15 -32.90 41.29
C ASN A 586 21.52 -31.73 40.38
N PHE A 587 22.80 -31.38 40.31
CA PHE A 587 23.32 -30.23 39.55
C PHE A 587 24.42 -30.63 38.55
N GLU A 588 24.55 -31.93 38.25
CA GLU A 588 25.55 -32.44 37.29
C GLU A 588 25.26 -31.97 35.86
N SER A 589 23.98 -31.80 35.52
CA SER A 589 23.51 -31.36 34.21
C SER A 589 22.69 -30.07 34.28
N GLU A 590 22.72 -29.33 33.17
CA GLU A 590 21.82 -28.21 32.94
C GLU A 590 20.37 -28.69 32.86
N ILE A 591 19.46 -27.92 33.46
CA ILE A 591 18.07 -28.34 33.73
C ILE A 591 17.27 -28.56 32.44
N MET A 592 17.51 -27.73 31.42
CA MET A 592 16.73 -27.67 30.18
C MET A 592 17.33 -28.52 29.06
N THR A 593 18.61 -28.37 28.76
CA THR A 593 19.35 -29.08 27.72
C THR A 593 19.78 -30.47 28.16
N ARG A 594 19.73 -30.76 29.47
CA ARG A 594 20.22 -32.01 30.09
C ARG A 594 21.71 -32.28 29.85
N THR A 595 22.43 -31.28 29.35
CA THR A 595 23.86 -31.39 29.06
C THR A 595 24.66 -31.26 30.33
N ARG A 596 25.66 -32.12 30.51
CA ARG A 596 26.56 -32.05 31.65
C ARG A 596 27.37 -30.76 31.59
N TRP A 597 27.41 -30.03 32.70
CA TRP A 597 28.15 -28.77 32.78
C TRP A 597 29.64 -28.94 32.46
N CYS A 598 30.21 -30.05 32.92
CA CYS A 598 31.61 -30.40 32.69
C CYS A 598 31.95 -30.68 31.24
N GLU A 599 30.97 -31.10 30.42
CA GLU A 599 31.14 -31.41 29.00
C GLU A 599 30.89 -30.18 28.11
N GLY A 600 30.10 -29.21 28.59
CA GLY A 600 29.69 -28.07 27.79
C GLY A 600 28.59 -28.41 26.79
N HIS A 601 27.94 -27.39 26.24
CA HIS A 601 26.95 -27.53 25.18
C HIS A 601 27.47 -26.86 23.88
N PRO A 602 27.64 -27.61 22.77
CA PRO A 602 28.28 -27.10 21.56
C PRO A 602 27.55 -25.88 20.97
N GLY A 603 26.25 -25.74 21.25
CA GLY A 603 25.41 -24.65 20.79
C GLY A 603 25.38 -23.42 21.70
N LEU A 604 25.87 -23.48 22.94
CA LEU A 604 25.51 -22.49 23.97
C LEU A 604 26.63 -22.10 24.94
N PHE A 605 27.30 -23.07 25.57
CA PHE A 605 28.32 -22.77 26.59
C PHE A 605 29.46 -23.78 26.52
N ARG A 606 30.68 -23.33 26.84
CA ARG A 606 31.86 -24.20 26.82
C ARG A 606 31.94 -25.10 28.06
N PRO A 607 32.78 -26.15 28.05
CA PRO A 607 32.94 -27.03 29.20
C PRO A 607 33.38 -26.30 30.47
N LEU A 608 32.71 -26.53 31.61
CA LEU A 608 33.14 -25.99 32.91
C LEU A 608 34.35 -26.73 33.51
N ALA A 609 34.74 -27.88 32.95
CA ALA A 609 35.93 -28.62 33.36
C ALA A 609 37.23 -27.81 33.21
N GLY A 610 37.24 -26.75 32.40
CA GLY A 610 38.38 -25.83 32.34
C GLY A 610 38.54 -24.94 33.58
N GLN A 611 37.46 -24.68 34.31
CA GLN A 611 37.48 -23.88 35.55
C GLN A 611 37.44 -24.76 36.80
N CYS A 612 36.77 -25.91 36.69
CA CYS A 612 36.50 -26.85 37.77
C CYS A 612 36.97 -28.28 37.44
N PRO A 613 38.24 -28.50 37.08
CA PRO A 613 38.71 -29.80 36.62
C PRO A 613 38.60 -30.90 37.69
N VAL A 614 38.78 -30.59 38.97
CA VAL A 614 38.71 -31.57 40.06
C VAL A 614 37.25 -31.93 40.33
N SER A 615 36.36 -30.95 40.39
CA SER A 615 34.93 -31.19 40.58
C SER A 615 34.27 -31.87 39.38
N CYS A 616 34.83 -31.71 38.18
CA CYS A 616 34.44 -32.45 36.98
C CYS A 616 35.08 -33.83 36.84
N GLY A 617 35.85 -34.29 37.83
CA GLY A 617 36.43 -35.64 37.84
C GLY A 617 37.58 -35.84 36.85
N CYS A 618 38.28 -34.78 36.46
CA CYS A 618 39.43 -34.88 35.54
C CYS A 618 40.67 -35.50 36.19
N VAL A 619 40.79 -35.43 37.54
CA VAL A 619 41.93 -35.98 38.29
C VAL A 619 41.86 -37.50 38.30
N GLY A 620 42.91 -38.17 37.80
CA GLY A 620 43.02 -39.63 37.79
C GLY A 620 42.14 -40.34 36.75
N ALA A 621 41.45 -39.61 35.87
CA ALA A 621 40.63 -40.21 34.82
C ALA A 621 41.51 -40.85 33.73
N SER A 622 41.23 -42.11 33.39
CA SER A 622 41.91 -42.85 32.33
C SER A 622 40.89 -43.67 31.51
N PRO A 623 40.67 -43.33 30.22
CA PRO A 623 41.28 -42.23 29.48
C PRO A 623 40.80 -40.85 29.96
N LEU A 624 41.66 -39.84 29.85
CA LEU A 624 41.30 -38.46 30.17
C LEU A 624 40.20 -37.97 29.20
N PRO A 625 39.05 -37.49 29.69
CA PRO A 625 38.01 -36.94 28.82
C PRO A 625 38.50 -35.75 27.99
N VAL A 626 37.98 -35.59 26.77
CA VAL A 626 38.42 -34.54 25.81
C VAL A 626 38.22 -33.12 26.36
N TYR A 627 37.24 -32.94 27.25
CA TYR A 627 36.94 -31.66 27.89
C TYR A 627 37.85 -31.35 29.11
N CYS A 628 38.65 -32.30 29.56
CA CYS A 628 39.52 -32.12 30.71
C CYS A 628 40.88 -31.52 30.32
N PRO A 629 41.46 -30.65 31.17
CA PRO A 629 42.81 -30.14 30.97
C PRO A 629 43.83 -31.28 30.93
N ILE A 630 44.78 -31.23 29.98
CA ILE A 630 45.83 -32.26 29.84
C ILE A 630 46.69 -32.36 31.11
N SER A 631 46.85 -31.24 31.83
CA SER A 631 47.56 -31.19 33.11
C SER A 631 46.97 -32.11 34.19
N CYS A 632 45.71 -32.54 34.06
CA CYS A 632 45.06 -33.45 34.98
C CYS A 632 45.44 -34.93 34.80
N ALA A 633 46.00 -35.31 33.66
CA ALA A 633 46.31 -36.71 33.35
C ALA A 633 47.31 -37.35 34.33
N ASN A 634 48.24 -36.55 34.86
CA ASN A 634 49.34 -37.03 35.71
C ASN A 634 49.13 -36.79 37.21
N VAL A 635 47.97 -36.23 37.61
CA VAL A 635 47.69 -35.96 39.02
C VAL A 635 47.08 -37.21 39.63
N THR A 636 47.81 -37.85 40.55
CA THR A 636 47.29 -38.94 41.37
C THR A 636 46.29 -38.38 42.37
N SER A 637 45.10 -38.97 42.46
CA SER A 637 44.10 -38.60 43.47
C SER A 637 44.73 -38.69 44.87
N PRO A 638 44.64 -37.64 45.70
CA PRO A 638 45.15 -37.67 47.07
C PRO A 638 44.46 -38.74 47.93
#